data_AF-A0A7S1SUG1-F1
#
_entry.id   AF-A0A7S1SUG1-F1
#
_cell.length_a   1.000
_cell.length_b   1.000
_cell.length_c   1.000
_cell.angle_alpha   90.00
_cell.angle_beta   90.00
_cell.angle_gamma   90.00
#
_symmetry.space_group_name_H-M   'P 1'
#
loop_
_entity.id
_entity.type
_entity.pdbx_description
1 polymer ?
#
loop_
_entity_poly.entity_id
_entity_poly.type
_entity_poly.pdbx_seq_one_letter_code
_entity_poly.pdbx_strand_id
1 'polypeptide(L)'
;TMAQACRLTFSQYRLLPMGSHPRVADKKATYDLFGPPKLWSGNYDKGMMCYLACLEEFAQFARNHDLAAGKEPPFELHYPIEGDRVGGMTVKLTFNKDLKWTKALKYMLTDLKLCLRWMIESQEAGELPT
;
A
#
# COMPACT_ATOMS: atom_id res chain seq x y z
N THR A 1 -4.76 -11.33 4.91
CA THR A 1 -4.23 -9.95 4.74
C THR A 1 -5.38 -8.96 4.89
N MET A 2 -5.13 -7.67 5.13
CA MET A 2 -6.22 -6.66 5.25
C MET A 2 -7.21 -6.71 4.07
N ALA A 3 -6.69 -6.78 2.84
CA ALA A 3 -7.53 -6.88 1.65
C ALA A 3 -8.44 -8.13 1.67
N GLN A 4 -7.92 -9.28 2.12
CA GLN A 4 -8.74 -10.50 2.27
C GLN A 4 -9.83 -10.34 3.33
N ALA A 5 -9.51 -9.72 4.48
CA ALA A 5 -10.50 -9.45 5.54
C ALA A 5 -11.62 -8.53 5.04
N CYS A 6 -11.28 -7.49 4.28
CA CYS A 6 -12.26 -6.59 3.66
C CYS A 6 -12.95 -7.18 2.41
N ARG A 7 -12.59 -8.39 1.97
CA ARG A 7 -12.96 -8.96 0.66
C ARG A 7 -12.66 -8.03 -0.53
N LEU A 8 -11.64 -7.18 -0.38
CA LEU A 8 -11.16 -6.26 -1.40
C LEU A 8 -10.26 -7.01 -2.40
N THR A 9 -10.61 -6.91 -3.68
CA THR A 9 -9.74 -7.35 -4.78
C THR A 9 -9.19 -6.13 -5.48
N PHE A 10 -7.87 -5.99 -5.49
CA PHE A 10 -7.21 -4.88 -6.16
C PHE A 10 -7.42 -4.93 -7.68
N SER A 11 -7.67 -3.78 -8.28
CA SER A 11 -8.10 -3.63 -9.66
C SER A 11 -7.01 -3.94 -10.69
N GLN A 12 -5.78 -3.51 -10.45
CA GLN A 12 -4.66 -3.62 -11.41
C GLN A 12 -3.58 -4.61 -10.99
N TYR A 13 -3.51 -4.95 -9.70
CA TYR A 13 -2.36 -5.63 -9.12
C TYR A 13 -2.77 -6.79 -8.22
N ARG A 14 -1.87 -7.75 -8.02
CA ARG A 14 -2.05 -8.86 -7.09
C ARG A 14 -0.86 -8.99 -6.17
N LEU A 15 -1.10 -8.94 -4.86
CA LEU A 15 -0.08 -9.18 -3.84
C LEU A 15 0.15 -10.69 -3.69
N LEU A 16 1.41 -11.10 -3.67
CA LEU A 16 1.85 -12.50 -3.59
C LEU A 16 2.69 -12.69 -2.31
N PRO A 17 2.07 -13.13 -1.20
CA PRO A 17 2.80 -13.41 0.03
C PRO A 17 3.65 -14.69 -0.15
N MET A 18 4.98 -14.54 -0.07
CA MET A 18 5.94 -15.62 -0.33
C MET A 18 7.04 -15.62 0.74
N GLY A 19 6.65 -15.47 2.01
CA GLY A 19 7.59 -15.34 3.13
C GLY A 19 8.51 -14.12 2.97
N SER A 20 9.82 -14.34 3.03
CA SER A 20 10.85 -13.30 2.85
C SER A 20 11.06 -12.85 1.41
N HIS A 21 10.39 -13.47 0.44
CA HIS A 21 10.52 -13.16 -0.99
C HIS A 21 9.19 -12.65 -1.60
N PRO A 22 8.50 -11.67 -0.97
CA PRO A 22 7.19 -11.22 -1.43
C PRO A 22 7.27 -10.64 -2.85
N ARG A 23 6.18 -10.76 -3.59
CA ARG A 23 6.07 -10.25 -4.96
C ARG A 23 4.75 -9.51 -5.17
N VAL A 24 4.70 -8.72 -6.23
CA VAL A 24 3.48 -8.12 -6.75
C VAL A 24 3.42 -8.35 -8.24
N ALA A 25 2.24 -8.71 -8.74
CA ALA A 25 2.02 -8.92 -10.17
C ALA A 25 1.07 -7.87 -10.74
N ASP A 26 1.36 -7.39 -11.94
CA ASP A 26 0.40 -6.71 -12.81
C ASP A 26 -0.02 -7.67 -13.94
N LYS A 27 -0.77 -7.18 -14.94
CA LYS A 27 -1.19 -8.00 -16.10
C LYS A 27 -0.02 -8.46 -17.00
N LYS A 28 1.15 -7.84 -16.89
CA LYS A 28 2.29 -8.01 -17.80
C LYS A 28 3.41 -8.85 -17.18
N ALA A 29 3.70 -8.64 -15.90
CA ALA A 29 4.83 -9.27 -15.23
C ALA A 29 4.64 -9.35 -13.70
N THR A 30 5.57 -10.04 -13.06
CA THR A 30 5.71 -10.11 -11.60
C THR A 30 7.00 -9.41 -11.19
N TYR A 31 6.93 -8.64 -10.12
CA TYR A 31 8.03 -7.84 -9.58
C TYR A 31 8.32 -8.29 -8.16
N ASP A 32 9.61 -8.39 -7.85
CA ASP A 32 10.09 -8.71 -6.51
C ASP A 32 9.98 -7.48 -5.59
N LEU A 33 9.49 -7.71 -4.37
CA LEU A 33 9.45 -6.73 -3.28
C LEU A 33 10.58 -7.00 -2.26
N PHE A 34 11.62 -7.70 -2.68
CA PHE A 34 12.82 -8.01 -1.90
C PHE A 34 14.08 -7.72 -2.72
N GLY A 35 15.19 -7.48 -2.03
CA GLY A 35 16.51 -7.21 -2.65
C GLY A 35 17.08 -5.85 -2.29
N PRO A 36 18.43 -5.74 -2.30
CA PRO A 36 19.07 -5.25 -3.52
C PRO A 36 20.35 -6.03 -3.89
N PRO A 37 20.71 -6.07 -5.18
CA PRO A 37 21.98 -5.46 -5.56
C PRO A 37 21.73 -4.24 -6.45
N LYS A 38 22.40 -3.12 -6.09
CA LYS A 38 22.26 -1.75 -6.61
C LYS A 38 22.33 -1.56 -8.15
N LEU A 39 22.50 -2.62 -8.93
CA LEU A 39 22.59 -2.58 -10.40
C LEU A 39 21.30 -2.97 -11.14
N TRP A 40 20.27 -3.50 -10.47
CA TRP A 40 19.01 -3.95 -11.11
C TRP A 40 17.75 -3.47 -10.38
N SER A 41 17.72 -2.22 -9.94
CA SER A 41 16.64 -1.64 -9.14
C SER A 41 15.35 -1.29 -9.90
N GLY A 42 15.35 -1.33 -11.24
CA GLY A 42 14.17 -0.92 -12.03
C GLY A 42 12.93 -1.80 -11.80
N ASN A 43 13.10 -3.12 -11.69
CA ASN A 43 12.00 -4.04 -11.39
C ASN A 43 11.52 -3.89 -9.94
N TYR A 44 12.45 -3.66 -9.00
CA TYR A 44 12.11 -3.40 -7.60
C TYR A 44 11.30 -2.11 -7.45
N ASP A 45 11.74 -1.02 -8.09
CA ASP A 45 11.03 0.26 -8.10
C ASP A 45 9.62 0.12 -8.65
N LYS A 46 9.47 -0.64 -9.74
CA LYS A 46 8.15 -0.92 -10.29
C LYS A 46 7.29 -1.75 -9.34
N GLY A 47 7.88 -2.76 -8.68
CA GLY A 47 7.21 -3.52 -7.63
C GLY A 47 6.73 -2.60 -6.49
N MET A 48 7.60 -1.73 -5.98
CA MET A 48 7.25 -0.78 -4.92
C MET A 48 6.12 0.17 -5.34
N MET A 49 6.11 0.66 -6.59
CA MET A 49 5.01 1.46 -7.13
C MET A 49 3.70 0.67 -7.20
N CYS A 50 3.74 -0.60 -7.65
CA CYS A 50 2.55 -1.44 -7.69
C CYS A 50 2.01 -1.70 -6.27
N TYR A 51 2.90 -1.93 -5.29
CA TYR A 51 2.51 -2.09 -3.89
C TYR A 51 1.88 -0.81 -3.32
N LEU A 52 2.46 0.35 -3.63
CA LEU A 52 1.95 1.64 -3.17
C LEU A 52 0.56 1.93 -3.76
N ALA A 53 0.32 1.58 -5.03
CA ALA A 53 -0.99 1.67 -5.64
C ALA A 53 -2.03 0.75 -4.98
N CYS A 54 -1.66 -0.46 -4.53
CA CYS A 54 -2.56 -1.30 -3.72
C CYS A 54 -2.92 -0.62 -2.39
N LEU A 55 -1.97 0.05 -1.74
CA LEU A 55 -2.23 0.77 -0.49
C LEU A 55 -3.18 1.96 -0.71
N GLU A 56 -2.99 2.70 -1.80
CA GLU A 56 -3.88 3.79 -2.21
C GLU A 56 -5.30 3.27 -2.49
N GLU A 57 -5.44 2.17 -3.24
CA GLU A 57 -6.74 1.57 -3.53
C GLU A 57 -7.44 1.07 -2.26
N PHE A 58 -6.70 0.52 -1.28
CA PHE A 58 -7.25 0.20 0.03
C PHE A 58 -7.75 1.45 0.78
N ALA A 59 -6.98 2.54 0.76
CA ALA A 59 -7.39 3.78 1.40
C ALA A 59 -8.65 4.38 0.77
N GLN A 60 -8.79 4.30 -0.56
CA GLN A 60 -10.00 4.71 -1.28
C GLN A 60 -11.20 3.83 -0.90
N PHE A 61 -11.01 2.51 -0.80
CA PHE A 61 -12.04 1.59 -0.30
C PHE A 61 -12.52 2.00 1.09
N ALA A 62 -11.58 2.24 2.02
CA ALA A 62 -11.90 2.65 3.39
C ALA A 62 -12.66 3.98 3.45
N ARG A 63 -12.19 4.99 2.69
CA ARG A 63 -12.85 6.29 2.57
C ARG A 63 -14.28 6.16 2.04
N ASN A 64 -14.47 5.41 0.95
CA ASN A 64 -15.78 5.24 0.33
C ASN A 64 -16.75 4.52 1.25
N HIS A 65 -16.26 3.56 2.03
CA HIS A 65 -17.03 2.88 3.06
C HIS A 65 -17.49 3.84 4.15
N ASP A 66 -16.59 4.66 4.70
CA ASP A 66 -16.93 5.67 5.71
C ASP A 66 -17.93 6.72 5.19
N LEU A 67 -17.76 7.18 3.94
CA LEU A 67 -18.71 8.09 3.29
C LEU A 67 -20.09 7.46 3.13
N ALA A 68 -20.17 6.19 2.73
CA ALA A 68 -21.44 5.47 2.60
C ALA A 68 -22.13 5.25 3.95
N ALA A 69 -21.35 5.13 5.03
CA ALA A 69 -21.84 5.04 6.41
C ALA A 69 -22.15 6.41 7.06
N GLY A 70 -21.87 7.53 6.38
CA GLY A 70 -22.08 8.88 6.91
C GLY A 70 -21.11 9.27 8.04
N LYS A 71 -19.91 8.69 8.08
CA LYS A 71 -18.88 9.03 9.08
C LYS A 71 -18.18 10.34 8.70
N GLU A 72 -18.04 11.23 9.68
CA GLU A 72 -17.33 12.50 9.54
C GLU A 72 -16.27 12.68 10.64
N PRO A 73 -14.98 12.88 10.30
CA PRO A 73 -14.42 12.85 8.94
C PRO A 73 -14.31 11.41 8.39
N PRO A 74 -14.38 11.22 7.06
CA PRO A 74 -14.11 9.92 6.46
C PRO A 74 -12.62 9.57 6.55
N PHE A 75 -12.29 8.28 6.40
CA PHE A 75 -10.90 7.81 6.37
C PHE A 75 -10.02 8.59 5.38
N GLU A 76 -8.86 9.01 5.86
CA GLU A 76 -7.81 9.68 5.09
C GLU A 76 -6.42 9.20 5.56
N LEU A 77 -5.49 9.08 4.61
CA LEU A 77 -4.10 8.76 4.93
C LEU A 77 -3.41 9.95 5.60
N HIS A 78 -2.47 9.66 6.52
CA HIS A 78 -1.63 10.72 7.09
C HIS A 78 -0.66 11.27 6.04
N TYR A 79 -0.15 10.41 5.16
CA TYR A 79 0.70 10.82 4.05
C TYR A 79 0.03 10.46 2.71
N PRO A 80 -0.37 11.46 1.91
CA PRO A 80 -1.04 11.19 0.64
C PRO A 80 -0.10 10.46 -0.32
N ILE A 81 -0.69 9.58 -1.14
CA ILE A 81 -0.01 8.80 -2.16
C ILE A 81 -0.25 9.47 -3.51
N GLU A 82 0.82 9.68 -4.27
CA GLU A 82 0.79 10.29 -5.61
C GLU A 82 1.81 9.58 -6.52
N GLY A 83 1.33 8.60 -7.28
CA GLY A 83 2.18 7.82 -8.19
C GLY A 83 3.26 7.02 -7.46
N ASP A 84 4.52 7.46 -7.56
CA ASP A 84 5.64 6.82 -6.86
C ASP A 84 5.98 7.45 -5.50
N ARG A 85 5.15 8.39 -5.02
CA ARG A 85 5.41 9.17 -3.81
C ARG A 85 4.41 8.91 -2.70
N VAL A 86 4.90 8.99 -1.48
CA VAL A 86 4.12 9.01 -0.24
C VAL A 86 4.59 10.19 0.60
N GLY A 87 3.68 11.10 0.96
CA GLY A 87 4.02 12.35 1.66
C GLY A 87 5.08 13.18 0.92
N GLY A 88 5.01 13.22 -0.41
CA GLY A 88 5.95 13.92 -1.30
C GLY A 88 7.30 13.20 -1.53
N MET A 89 7.55 12.06 -0.89
CA MET A 89 8.83 11.33 -0.97
C MET A 89 8.70 10.07 -1.83
N THR A 90 9.63 9.85 -2.76
CA THR A 90 9.56 8.68 -3.67
C THR A 90 9.99 7.38 -2.98
N VAL A 91 9.24 6.30 -3.24
CA VAL A 91 9.56 4.93 -2.81
C VAL A 91 10.57 4.23 -3.70
N LYS A 92 10.93 4.85 -4.84
CA LYS A 92 11.99 4.34 -5.72
C LYS A 92 13.34 4.38 -5.04
N LEU A 93 14.09 3.29 -5.17
CA LEU A 93 15.46 3.16 -4.72
C LEU A 93 16.43 3.75 -5.76
N THR A 94 16.12 3.64 -7.06
CA THR A 94 17.01 4.14 -8.12
C THR A 94 17.19 5.65 -8.03
N PHE A 95 18.44 6.12 -8.08
CA PHE A 95 18.80 7.54 -8.00
C PHE A 95 18.28 8.28 -6.76
N ASN A 96 17.95 7.56 -5.69
CA ASN A 96 17.48 8.15 -4.44
C ASN A 96 18.58 8.18 -3.38
N LYS A 97 18.50 9.13 -2.45
CA LYS A 97 19.38 9.15 -1.26
C LYS A 97 18.75 8.22 -0.21
N ASP A 98 19.55 7.33 0.37
CA ASP A 98 19.09 6.32 1.35
C ASP A 98 18.19 6.91 2.45
N LEU A 99 18.52 8.11 2.97
CA LEU A 99 17.71 8.80 3.98
C LEU A 99 16.31 9.18 3.49
N LYS A 100 16.19 9.69 2.25
CA LYS A 100 14.90 10.07 1.67
C LYS A 100 14.05 8.84 1.37
N TRP A 101 14.68 7.80 0.82
CA TRP A 101 14.03 6.52 0.56
C TRP A 101 13.51 5.87 1.84
N THR A 102 14.35 5.77 2.87
CA THR A 102 13.95 5.23 4.19
C THR A 102 12.81 6.03 4.81
N LYS A 103 12.82 7.36 4.65
CA LYS A 103 11.74 8.22 5.13
C LYS A 103 10.43 7.97 4.37
N ALA A 104 10.46 7.74 3.06
CA ALA A 104 9.29 7.34 2.27
C ALA A 104 8.72 6.00 2.78
N LEU A 105 9.59 5.01 3.01
CA LEU A 105 9.16 3.71 3.55
C LEU A 105 8.53 3.85 4.94
N LYS A 106 9.07 4.72 5.79
CA LYS A 106 8.48 5.03 7.10
C LYS A 106 7.07 5.62 6.97
N TYR A 107 6.84 6.52 6.01
CA TYR A 107 5.52 7.09 5.75
C TYR A 107 4.54 6.02 5.27
N MET A 108 4.93 5.23 4.27
CA MET A 108 4.14 4.09 3.78
C MET A 108 3.74 3.11 4.90
N LEU A 109 4.67 2.76 5.79
CA LEU A 109 4.38 1.88 6.94
C LEU A 109 3.45 2.54 7.97
N THR A 110 3.53 3.87 8.12
CA THR A 110 2.63 4.62 9.01
C THR A 110 1.20 4.58 8.48
N ASP A 111 1.02 4.80 7.18
CA ASP A 111 -0.27 4.71 6.52
C ASP A 111 -0.81 3.28 6.52
N LEU A 112 0.04 2.28 6.30
CA LEU A 112 -0.36 0.87 6.41
C LEU A 112 -0.89 0.54 7.81
N LYS A 113 -0.23 1.05 8.87
CA LYS A 113 -0.70 0.88 10.25
C LYS A 113 -2.05 1.59 10.47
N LEU A 114 -2.26 2.75 9.87
CA LEU A 114 -3.53 3.47 9.94
C LEU A 114 -4.65 2.71 9.25
N CYS A 115 -4.42 2.17 8.05
CA CYS A 115 -5.36 1.30 7.34
C CYS A 115 -5.69 0.03 8.15
N LEU A 116 -4.69 -0.58 8.81
CA LEU A 116 -4.92 -1.73 9.68
C LEU A 116 -5.83 -1.38 10.86
N ARG A 117 -5.58 -0.23 11.51
CA ARG A 117 -6.42 0.25 12.61
C ARG A 117 -7.87 0.45 12.17
N TRP A 118 -8.07 1.16 11.05
CA TRP A 118 -9.42 1.38 10.50
C TRP A 118 -10.15 0.07 10.22
N MET A 119 -9.46 -0.92 9.65
CA MET A 119 -10.06 -2.24 9.38
C MET A 119 -10.51 -2.94 10.67
N ILE A 120 -9.67 -2.95 11.71
CA ILE A 120 -10.00 -3.58 13.00
C ILE A 120 -11.23 -2.88 13.61
N GLU A 121 -11.23 -1.55 13.67
CA GLU A 121 -12.36 -0.78 14.20
C GLU A 121 -13.65 -1.02 13.41
N SER A 122 -13.57 -1.16 12.09
CA SER A 122 -14.72 -1.45 11.22
C SER A 122 -15.24 -2.89 11.37
N GLN A 123 -14.36 -3.87 11.66
CA GLN A 123 -14.76 -5.24 11.97
C GLN A 123 -15.43 -5.33 13.35
N GLU A 124 -14.90 -4.63 14.35
CA GLU A 124 -15.50 -4.54 15.70
C GLU A 124 -16.88 -3.87 15.68
N ALA A 125 -17.07 -2.89 14.80
CA ALA A 125 -18.37 -2.26 14.56
C ALA A 125 -19.36 -3.14 13.77
N GLY A 126 -18.94 -4.32 13.27
CA GLY A 126 -19.76 -5.22 12.47
C GLY A 126 -20.06 -4.73 11.05
N GLU A 127 -19.28 -3.75 10.57
CA GLU A 127 -19.47 -3.13 9.25
C GLU A 127 -18.76 -3.93 8.14
N LEU A 128 -17.68 -4.62 8.49
CA LEU A 128 -16.93 -5.51 7.60
C LEU A 128 -17.12 -6.98 8.01
N PRO A 129 -17.03 -7.91 7.04
CA PRO A 129 -17.04 -9.34 7.35
C PRO A 129 -15.84 -9.74 8.23
N THR A 130 -16.08 -10.72 9.10
CA THR A 130 -15.04 -11.43 9.87
C THR A 130 -14.26 -12.43 9.03
#